data_AF-A0A914YMB8-F1
#
_entry.id   AF-A0A914YMB8-F1
#
_cell.length_a   1.000
_cell.length_b   1.000
_cell.length_c   1.000
_cell.angle_alpha   90.00
_cell.angle_beta   90.00
_cell.angle_gamma   90.00
#
_symmetry.space_group_name_H-M   'P 1'
#
loop_
_entity.id
_entity.type
_entity.pdbx_description
1 polymer ?
#
loop_
_entity_poly.entity_id
_entity_poly.type
_entity_poly.pdbx_seq_one_letter_code
_entity_poly.pdbx_strand_id
1 'polypeptide(L)'
;MFGLTAGTSNLYVKTCRPPPVSCQYSTWGAWGSCTATCTKTRSRTVVSQATVGGAPCLTTEMAGTLACTESDARSNKKYWIKT
;
A
#
# COMPACT_ATOMS: atom_id res chain seq x y z
N MET A 1 50.18 46.64 -1.96
CA MET A 1 49.10 46.08 -1.14
C MET A 1 48.11 45.41 -2.09
N PHE A 2 48.28 44.13 -2.39
CA PHE A 2 47.35 43.40 -3.27
C PHE A 2 46.43 42.57 -2.38
N GLY A 3 45.19 43.03 -2.23
CA GLY A 3 44.17 42.33 -1.46
C GLY A 3 43.84 41.00 -2.12
N LEU A 4 44.09 39.90 -1.42
CA LEU A 4 43.65 38.57 -1.82
C LEU A 4 42.12 38.52 -1.67
N THR A 5 41.44 38.30 -2.79
CA THR A 5 39.99 38.09 -2.82
C THR A 5 39.67 36.81 -2.05
N ALA A 6 38.81 36.93 -1.03
CA ALA A 6 38.34 35.80 -0.25
C ALA A 6 37.63 34.80 -1.18
N GLY A 7 38.05 33.55 -1.09
CA GLY A 7 37.69 32.47 -2.00
C GLY A 7 36.18 32.32 -2.18
N THR A 8 35.79 32.11 -3.43
CA THR A 8 34.51 31.52 -3.80
C THR A 8 34.47 30.12 -3.18
N SER A 9 33.93 30.05 -1.97
CA SER A 9 33.72 28.80 -1.26
C SER A 9 32.77 27.96 -2.11
N ASN A 10 33.34 27.02 -2.85
CA ASN A 10 32.63 26.01 -3.62
C ASN A 10 32.07 25.02 -2.60
N LEU A 11 31.05 25.48 -1.86
CA LEU A 11 30.34 24.68 -0.88
C LEU A 11 29.50 23.68 -1.67
N TYR A 12 30.11 22.54 -2.00
CA TYR A 12 29.40 21.37 -2.45
C TYR A 12 28.51 20.90 -1.30
N VAL A 13 27.31 21.46 -1.23
CA VAL A 13 26.29 21.06 -0.26
C VAL A 13 25.83 19.67 -0.71
N LYS A 14 26.45 18.63 -0.15
CA LYS A 14 25.96 17.26 -0.31
C LYS A 14 24.64 17.19 0.45
N THR A 15 23.56 17.46 -0.26
CA THR A 15 22.21 17.40 0.30
C THR A 15 21.92 15.95 0.69
N CYS A 16 21.77 15.71 1.99
CA CYS A 16 21.29 14.43 2.49
C CYS A 16 19.79 14.34 2.18
N ARG A 17 19.46 13.78 1.01
CA ARG A 17 18.06 13.46 0.68
C ARG A 17 17.69 12.14 1.37
N PRO A 18 16.58 12.09 2.13
CA PRO A 18 16.10 10.82 2.66
C PRO A 18 15.79 9.85 1.51
N PRO A 19 15.96 8.53 1.71
CA PRO A 19 15.65 7.56 0.69
C PRO A 19 14.15 7.64 0.31
N PRO A 20 13.80 7.30 -0.93
CA PRO A 20 12.41 7.27 -1.34
C PRO A 20 11.63 6.25 -0.50
N VAL A 21 10.55 6.71 0.12
CA VAL A 21 9.57 5.90 0.82
C VAL A 21 8.41 5.59 -0.13
N SER A 22 8.11 4.31 -0.31
CA SER A 22 6.96 3.82 -1.07
C SER A 22 5.65 3.94 -0.28
N CYS A 23 4.52 3.87 -0.99
CA CYS A 23 3.20 3.86 -0.38
C CYS A 23 3.09 2.81 0.74
N GLN A 24 2.42 3.18 1.83
CA GLN A 24 2.10 2.27 2.93
C GLN A 24 0.59 2.14 3.07
N TYR A 25 0.13 0.90 3.11
CA TYR A 25 -1.27 0.56 3.34
C TYR A 25 -1.50 0.13 4.79
N SER A 26 -2.74 0.25 5.25
CA SER A 26 -3.16 -0.32 6.52
C SER A 26 -3.16 -1.84 6.48
N THR A 27 -3.24 -2.45 7.66
CA THR A 27 -3.51 -3.88 7.78
C THR A 27 -4.82 -4.22 7.09
N TRP A 28 -4.85 -5.39 6.45
CA TRP A 28 -6.08 -5.89 5.85
C TRP A 28 -7.19 -6.04 6.89
N GLY A 29 -8.40 -5.60 6.55
CA GLY A 29 -9.59 -6.00 7.27
C GLY A 29 -9.89 -7.50 7.10
N ALA A 30 -10.84 -8.00 7.88
CA ALA A 30 -11.37 -9.35 7.73
C ALA A 30 -11.95 -9.54 6.32
N TRP A 31 -11.89 -10.78 5.82
CA TRP A 31 -12.61 -11.15 4.61
C TRP A 31 -14.12 -11.04 4.84
N GLY A 32 -14.82 -10.47 3.86
CA GLY A 32 -16.27 -10.51 3.82
C GLY A 32 -16.79 -11.92 3.55
N SER A 33 -18.11 -12.09 3.69
CA SER A 33 -18.80 -13.33 3.34
C SER A 33 -18.68 -13.63 1.84
N CYS A 34 -18.75 -14.92 1.50
CA CYS A 34 -18.87 -15.35 0.11
C CYS A 34 -20.11 -14.75 -0.56
N THR A 35 -19.88 -14.16 -1.73
CA THR A 35 -20.92 -13.69 -2.63
C THR A 35 -21.54 -14.85 -3.41
N ALA A 36 -22.63 -14.57 -4.14
CA ALA A 36 -23.29 -15.54 -5.00
C ALA A 36 -22.39 -16.09 -6.12
N THR A 37 -21.30 -15.40 -6.47
CA THR A 37 -20.32 -15.84 -7.47
C THR A 37 -19.15 -16.61 -6.85
N CYS A 38 -19.30 -17.11 -5.62
CA CYS A 38 -18.27 -17.85 -4.88
C CYS A 38 -16.95 -17.07 -4.73
N THR A 39 -17.03 -15.74 -4.62
CA THR A 39 -15.89 -14.88 -4.34
C THR A 39 -16.11 -14.12 -3.04
N LYS A 40 -15.01 -13.81 -2.34
CA LYS A 40 -15.01 -12.96 -1.14
C LYS A 40 -14.05 -11.81 -1.34
N THR A 41 -14.38 -10.68 -0.73
CA THR A 41 -13.61 -9.44 -0.85
C THR A 41 -13.14 -8.93 0.50
N ARG A 42 -12.04 -8.17 0.50
CA ARG A 42 -11.56 -7.39 1.64
C ARG A 42 -11.01 -6.07 1.15
N SER A 43 -10.94 -5.09 2.04
CA SER A 43 -10.40 -3.77 1.72
C SER A 43 -9.38 -3.32 2.75
N ARG A 44 -8.46 -2.45 2.32
CA ARG A 44 -7.53 -1.70 3.15
C ARG A 44 -7.41 -0.28 2.63
N THR A 45 -6.85 0.59 3.45
CA THR A 45 -6.69 2.02 3.16
C THR A 45 -5.23 2.39 3.02
N VAL A 46 -4.94 3.53 2.39
CA VAL A 46 -3.60 4.11 2.39
C VAL A 46 -3.37 4.80 3.73
N VAL A 47 -2.28 4.46 4.41
CA VAL A 47 -1.84 5.10 5.65
C VAL A 47 -0.86 6.24 5.36
N SER A 48 0.04 6.03 4.39
CA SER A 48 0.99 7.06 3.96
C SER A 48 1.18 7.03 2.45
N GLN A 49 1.16 8.21 1.84
CA GLN A 49 1.50 8.39 0.43
C GLN A 49 3.00 8.19 0.20
N ALA A 50 3.35 7.92 -1.05
CA ALA A 50 4.74 7.81 -1.48
C ALA A 50 5.43 9.17 -1.52
N THR A 51 6.71 9.19 -1.16
CA THR A 51 7.57 10.36 -1.38
C THR A 51 8.04 10.42 -2.84
N VAL A 52 8.63 11.54 -3.25
CA VAL A 52 9.21 11.68 -4.60
C VAL A 52 10.21 10.55 -4.85
N GLY A 53 10.01 9.78 -5.91
CA GLY A 53 10.83 8.62 -6.27
C GLY A 53 10.46 7.31 -5.58
N GLY A 54 9.46 7.29 -4.70
CA GLY A 54 8.87 6.06 -4.16
C GLY A 54 7.72 5.52 -5.02
N ALA A 55 7.36 4.25 -4.84
CA ALA A 55 6.25 3.63 -5.57
C ALA A 55 4.90 4.20 -5.10
N PRO A 56 4.04 4.71 -6.01
CA PRO A 56 2.77 5.34 -5.64
C PRO A 56 1.75 4.33 -5.12
N CYS A 57 0.74 4.82 -4.42
CA CYS A 57 -0.38 3.98 -4.00
C CYS A 57 -1.27 3.63 -5.20
N LEU A 58 -1.42 2.34 -5.47
CA LEU A 58 -2.35 1.83 -6.46
C LEU A 58 -3.71 1.55 -5.81
N THR A 59 -4.77 1.99 -6.47
CA THR A 59 -6.16 1.71 -6.05
C THR A 59 -6.50 0.22 -6.18
N THR A 60 -5.87 -0.47 -7.13
CA THR A 60 -6.01 -1.93 -7.32
C THR A 60 -5.52 -2.73 -6.12
N GLU A 61 -4.58 -2.19 -5.34
CA GLU A 61 -4.04 -2.82 -4.14
C GLU A 61 -4.85 -2.52 -2.87
N MET A 62 -5.87 -1.66 -2.96
CA MET A 62 -6.75 -1.32 -1.84
C MET A 62 -7.87 -2.35 -1.65
N ALA A 63 -8.12 -3.21 -2.64
CA ALA A 63 -9.11 -4.27 -2.61
C ALA A 63 -8.47 -5.62 -2.93
N GLY A 64 -8.85 -6.66 -2.21
CA GLY A 64 -8.46 -8.04 -2.50
C GLY A 64 -9.69 -8.88 -2.80
N THR A 65 -9.63 -9.71 -3.84
CA THR A 65 -10.69 -10.65 -4.22
C THR A 65 -10.09 -12.05 -4.30
N LEU A 66 -10.72 -13.03 -3.65
CA LEU A 66 -10.34 -14.44 -3.72
C LEU A 66 -11.56 -15.31 -3.95
N ALA A 67 -11.33 -16.50 -4.52
CA ALA A 67 -12.32 -17.55 -4.53
C ALA A 67 -12.60 -18.04 -3.10
N CYS A 68 -13.83 -18.40 -2.85
CA CYS A 68 -14.24 -19.06 -1.63
C CYS A 68 -13.75 -20.50 -1.61
N THR A 69 -13.23 -20.94 -0.47
CA THR A 69 -12.89 -22.33 -0.24
C THR A 69 -14.02 -23.03 0.53
N GLU A 70 -13.96 -24.37 0.59
CA GLU A 70 -14.89 -25.20 1.35
C GLU A 70 -15.05 -24.77 2.82
N SER A 71 -13.98 -24.22 3.43
CA SER A 71 -14.03 -23.69 4.80
C SER A 71 -14.81 -22.38 4.92
N ASP A 72 -14.85 -21.56 3.85
CA ASP A 72 -15.63 -20.33 3.81
C ASP A 72 -17.12 -20.63 3.57
N ALA A 73 -17.40 -21.60 2.70
CA ALA A 73 -18.74 -22.14 2.50
C ALA A 73 -19.29 -22.70 3.81
N ARG A 74 -18.40 -23.33 4.61
CA ARG A 74 -18.71 -23.84 5.95
C ARG A 74 -19.01 -22.75 7.01
N SER A 75 -18.91 -21.47 6.67
CA SER A 75 -19.34 -20.39 7.58
C SER A 75 -20.65 -19.73 7.12
N ASN A 76 -21.01 -19.86 5.84
CA ASN A 76 -22.15 -19.13 5.28
C ASN A 76 -23.40 -19.99 5.28
N LYS A 77 -24.06 -20.15 6.46
CA LYS A 77 -25.27 -20.98 6.79
C LYS A 77 -26.42 -21.01 5.76
N LYS A 78 -26.35 -20.20 4.70
CA LYS A 78 -27.26 -20.14 3.55
C LYS A 78 -27.03 -21.23 2.49
N TYR A 79 -25.82 -21.78 2.33
CA TYR A 79 -25.47 -22.69 1.22
C TYR A 79 -25.58 -24.20 1.51
N TRP A 80 -26.16 -24.59 2.66
CA TRP A 80 -26.13 -25.94 3.22
C TRP A 80 -27.51 -26.57 3.37
N ILE A 81 -28.55 -25.84 2.98
CA ILE A 81 -29.84 -26.43 2.68
C ILE A 81 -29.74 -27.07 1.31
N LYS A 82 -28.99 -28.18 1.23
CA LYS A 82 -29.24 -29.21 0.22
C LYS A 82 -30.22 -30.18 0.87
N THR A 83 -31.50 -30.04 0.53
CA THR A 83 -32.52 -31.07 0.76
C THR A 83 -32.12 -32.34 0.02
#